data_AF-A0A392Q082-F1
#
_entry.id   AF-A0A392Q082-F1
#
_cell.length_a   1.000
_cell.length_b   1.000
_cell.length_c   1.000
_cell.angle_alpha   90.00
_cell.angle_beta   90.00
_cell.angle_gamma   90.00
#
_symmetry.space_group_name_H-M   'P 1'
#
loop_
_entity.id
_entity.type
_entity.pdbx_description
1 polymer ?
#
loop_
_entity_poly.entity_id
_entity_poly.type
_entity_poly.pdbx_seq_one_letter_code
_entity_poly.pdbx_strand_id
1 'polypeptide(L)'
;MVYSFENLGVSTNGGAYRTTHHRYKLNFQFSSLVQRLCNVDVGGSPFNLVPIAHVVSGSYDTDYLVDVIGVLTGVGAEREITNQNGTTTKLNVIALEAEG
;
A
#
# COMPACT_ATOMS: atom_id res chain seq x y z
N MET A 1 -6.95 4.77 16.07
CA MET A 1 -6.16 5.76 16.85
C MET A 1 -5.84 6.91 15.90
N VAL A 2 -6.06 8.16 16.30
CA VAL A 2 -5.88 9.35 15.44
C VAL A 2 -4.81 10.27 16.04
N TYR A 3 -4.04 10.92 15.18
CA TYR A 3 -2.95 11.83 15.56
C TYR A 3 -3.03 13.13 14.75
N SER A 4 -2.66 14.25 15.35
CA SER A 4 -2.31 15.47 14.63
C SER A 4 -0.81 15.49 14.34
N PHE A 5 -0.47 16.10 13.21
CA PHE A 5 0.91 16.29 12.77
C PHE A 5 1.14 17.76 12.48
N GLU A 6 2.24 18.32 12.97
CA GLU A 6 2.62 19.72 12.75
C GLU A 6 4.09 19.80 12.30
N ASN A 7 4.43 20.89 11.60
CA ASN A 7 5.79 21.19 11.13
C ASN A 7 6.43 20.05 10.33
N LEU A 8 5.69 19.48 9.37
CA LEU A 8 6.22 18.50 8.42
C LEU A 8 6.79 19.21 7.19
N GLY A 9 7.88 18.68 6.65
CA GLY A 9 8.44 19.11 5.37
C GLY A 9 7.60 18.58 4.21
N VAL A 10 7.27 19.43 3.24
CA VAL A 10 6.50 19.05 2.05
C VAL A 10 7.45 18.91 0.86
N SER A 11 7.41 17.77 0.17
CA SER A 11 8.14 17.57 -1.09
C SER A 11 7.26 16.96 -2.16
N THR A 12 7.70 17.02 -3.42
CA THR A 12 6.98 16.38 -4.53
C THR A 12 6.94 14.87 -4.32
N ASN A 13 5.75 14.29 -4.50
CA ASN A 13 5.58 12.86 -4.55
C ASN A 13 5.94 12.39 -5.96
N GLY A 14 7.23 12.26 -6.24
CA GLY A 14 7.76 11.72 -7.50
C GLY A 14 8.46 10.37 -7.28
N GLY A 15 8.95 9.78 -8.37
CA GLY A 15 9.58 8.45 -8.38
C GLY A 15 8.60 7.32 -8.70
N ALA A 16 9.14 6.10 -8.86
CA ALA A 16 8.33 4.91 -9.10
C ALA A 16 7.68 4.39 -7.81
N TYR A 17 6.59 3.61 -7.95
CA TYR A 17 5.91 2.89 -6.86
C TYR A 17 5.25 3.79 -5.81
N ARG A 18 4.44 4.74 -6.26
CA ARG A 18 3.74 5.68 -5.37
C ARG A 18 2.48 5.04 -4.79
N THR A 19 2.36 5.08 -3.47
CA THR A 19 1.20 4.51 -2.76
C THR A 19 -0.05 5.38 -2.85
N THR A 20 0.08 6.66 -3.20
CA THR A 20 -1.05 7.58 -3.32
C THR A 20 -0.89 8.51 -4.52
N HIS A 21 -2.02 8.92 -5.10
CA HIS A 21 -2.06 9.91 -6.18
C HIS A 21 -1.78 11.35 -5.72
N HIS A 22 -1.66 11.60 -4.42
CA HIS A 22 -1.42 12.94 -3.91
C HIS A 22 -0.10 13.50 -4.44
N ARG A 23 -0.12 14.74 -4.95
CA ARG A 23 1.03 15.39 -5.63
C ARG A 23 2.25 15.57 -4.71
N TYR A 24 2.02 15.63 -3.41
CA TYR A 24 3.04 15.87 -2.40
C TYR A 24 3.12 14.74 -1.38
N LYS A 25 4.31 14.58 -0.79
CA LYS A 25 4.54 13.71 0.37
C LYS A 25 5.05 14.55 1.54
N LEU A 26 4.76 14.08 2.74
CA LEU A 26 5.19 14.71 3.98
C LEU A 26 6.41 13.99 4.55
N ASN A 27 7.37 14.74 5.07
CA ASN A 27 8.61 14.21 5.64
C ASN A 27 8.78 14.79 7.04
N PHE A 28 9.21 13.94 7.97
CA PHE A 28 9.60 14.40 9.30
C PHE A 28 10.85 15.28 9.21
N GLN A 29 10.83 16.35 9.98
CA GLN A 29 11.96 17.24 10.21
C GLN A 29 12.16 17.44 11.71
N PHE A 30 13.27 18.07 12.09
CA PHE A 30 13.61 18.24 13.50
C PHE A 30 12.51 18.93 14.33
N SER A 31 11.75 19.83 13.73
CA SER A 31 10.67 20.56 14.40
C SER A 31 9.29 19.89 14.34
N SER A 32 9.18 18.70 13.73
CA SER A 32 7.91 18.00 13.58
C SER A 32 7.33 17.58 14.93
N LEU A 33 6.03 17.78 15.10
CA LEU A 33 5.30 17.38 16.30
C LEU A 33 4.21 16.37 15.93
N VAL A 34 4.03 15.36 16.78
CA VAL A 34 2.97 14.36 16.65
C VAL A 34 2.24 14.27 17.98
N GLN A 35 0.94 14.53 17.96
CA GLN A 35 0.11 14.47 19.16
C GLN A 35 -1.04 13.51 18.94
N ARG A 36 -1.23 12.58 19.89
CA ARG A 36 -2.41 11.70 19.88
C ARG A 36 -3.66 12.51 20.17
N LEU A 37 -4.69 12.32 19.35
CA LEU A 37 -6.00 12.92 19.55
C LEU A 37 -6.94 11.92 20.22
N CYS A 38 -7.77 12.44 21.13
CA CYS A 38 -8.85 11.70 21.78
C CYS A 38 -10.19 12.12 21.16
N ASN A 39 -11.10 11.16 21.00
CA ASN A 39 -12.48 11.41 20.54
C ASN A 39 -12.59 12.07 19.15
N VAL A 40 -11.58 11.87 18.29
CA VAL A 40 -11.62 12.26 16.88
C VAL A 40 -11.72 11.00 16.04
N ASP A 41 -12.62 11.03 15.06
CA ASP A 41 -12.69 10.02 14.01
C ASP A 41 -12.27 10.64 12.68
N VAL A 42 -11.44 9.90 11.93
CA VAL A 42 -11.04 10.30 10.58
C VAL A 42 -11.81 9.38 9.64
N GLY A 43 -12.84 9.94 9.01
CA GLY A 43 -13.68 9.19 8.09
C GLY A 43 -12.97 8.83 6.78
N GLY A 44 -13.58 7.90 6.04
CA GLY A 44 -13.15 7.47 4.71
C GLY A 44 -12.45 6.12 4.72
N SER A 45 -12.68 5.33 3.68
CA SER A 45 -11.85 4.15 3.40
C SER A 45 -10.46 4.63 3.00
N PRO A 46 -9.38 4.07 3.57
CA PRO A 46 -8.03 4.37 3.10
C PRO A 46 -7.74 3.70 1.74
N PHE A 47 -8.60 2.78 1.31
CA PHE A 47 -8.42 1.98 0.09
C PHE A 47 -9.13 2.59 -1.11
N ASN A 48 -8.43 2.60 -2.24
CA ASN A 48 -8.99 2.86 -3.56
C ASN A 48 -9.02 1.55 -4.36
N LEU A 49 -10.06 0.75 -4.11
CA LEU A 49 -10.16 -0.60 -4.65
C LEU A 49 -10.32 -0.59 -6.16
N VAL A 50 -9.49 -1.37 -6.85
CA VAL A 50 -9.63 -1.65 -8.28
C VAL A 50 -10.02 -3.12 -8.51
N PRO A 51 -10.80 -3.42 -9.56
CA PRO A 51 -11.09 -4.80 -9.94
C PRO A 51 -9.82 -5.58 -10.26
N ILE A 52 -9.74 -6.83 -9.82
CA ILE A 52 -8.60 -7.72 -10.12
C ILE A 52 -8.43 -7.91 -11.64
N ALA A 53 -9.52 -7.92 -12.41
CA ALA A 53 -9.49 -7.96 -13.87
C ALA A 53 -8.67 -6.82 -14.52
N HIS A 54 -8.61 -5.62 -13.90
CA HIS A 54 -7.78 -4.52 -14.40
C HIS A 54 -6.28 -4.78 -14.17
N VAL A 55 -5.94 -5.45 -13.07
CA VAL A 55 -4.56 -5.84 -12.77
C VAL A 55 -4.10 -6.93 -13.74
N VAL A 56 -4.93 -7.95 -13.96
CA VAL A 56 -4.61 -9.08 -14.87
C VAL A 56 -4.47 -8.61 -16.32
N SER A 57 -5.31 -7.67 -16.76
CA SER A 57 -5.21 -7.10 -18.12
C SER A 57 -4.05 -6.11 -18.30
N GLY A 58 -3.33 -5.78 -17.22
CA GLY A 58 -2.27 -4.76 -17.25
C GLY A 58 -2.79 -3.33 -17.47
N SER A 59 -4.10 -3.11 -17.32
CA SER A 59 -4.74 -1.82 -17.50
C SER A 59 -4.73 -1.02 -16.20
N TYR A 60 -3.53 -0.73 -15.69
CA TYR A 60 -3.34 0.12 -14.52
C TYR A 60 -2.11 1.00 -14.68
N ASP A 61 -2.09 2.11 -13.96
CA ASP A 61 -0.94 3.02 -13.93
C ASP A 61 0.18 2.38 -13.10
N THR A 62 1.23 1.92 -13.77
CA THR A 62 2.35 1.23 -13.15
C THR A 62 3.21 2.14 -12.26
N ASP A 63 2.99 3.46 -12.30
CA ASP A 63 3.66 4.40 -11.40
C ASP A 63 3.08 4.34 -9.98
N TYR A 64 1.87 3.77 -9.81
CA TYR A 64 1.17 3.69 -8.53
C TYR A 64 0.87 2.26 -8.10
N LEU A 65 0.81 2.04 -6.78
CA LEU A 65 0.33 0.78 -6.22
C LEU A 65 -1.20 0.72 -6.30
N VAL A 66 -1.73 -0.49 -6.42
CA VAL A 66 -3.16 -0.77 -6.52
C VAL A 66 -3.66 -1.48 -5.27
N ASP A 67 -4.86 -1.12 -4.82
CA ASP A 67 -5.56 -1.85 -3.77
C ASP A 67 -6.55 -2.82 -4.41
N VAL A 68 -6.50 -4.10 -4.05
CA VAL A 68 -7.45 -5.11 -4.51
C VAL A 68 -8.13 -5.79 -3.32
N ILE A 69 -9.38 -6.19 -3.51
CA ILE A 69 -10.10 -7.05 -2.58
C ILE A 69 -10.77 -8.15 -3.40
N GLY A 70 -10.83 -9.37 -2.85
CA GLY A 70 -11.43 -10.51 -3.51
C GLY A 70 -11.61 -11.68 -2.55
N VAL A 71 -12.38 -12.67 -2.97
CA VAL A 71 -12.61 -13.89 -2.18
C VAL A 71 -11.42 -14.82 -2.36
N LEU A 72 -10.85 -15.29 -1.25
CA LEU A 72 -9.79 -16.32 -1.25
C LEU A 72 -10.37 -17.65 -1.74
N THR A 73 -9.93 -18.13 -2.90
CA THR A 73 -10.41 -19.38 -3.52
C THR A 73 -9.41 -20.52 -3.42
N GLY A 74 -8.16 -20.24 -3.07
CA GLY A 74 -7.13 -21.26 -2.92
C GLY A 74 -5.86 -20.74 -2.26
N VAL A 75 -5.12 -21.66 -1.66
CA VAL A 75 -3.81 -21.43 -1.05
C VAL A 75 -2.87 -22.53 -1.52
N GLY A 76 -1.71 -22.15 -2.02
CA GLY A 76 -0.66 -23.07 -2.46
C GLY A 76 0.13 -23.66 -1.30
N ALA A 77 1.08 -24.54 -1.63
CA ALA A 77 2.08 -24.98 -0.67
C ALA A 77 3.11 -23.85 -0.44
N GLU A 78 3.45 -23.61 0.83
CA GLU A 78 4.56 -22.73 1.21
C GLU A 78 5.87 -23.26 0.61
N ARG A 79 6.69 -22.33 0.11
CA ARG A 79 8.00 -22.61 -0.45
C ARG A 79 9.01 -21.62 0.11
N GLU A 80 10.28 -21.96 0.04
CA GLU A 80 11.36 -21.04 0.35
C GLU A 80 12.15 -20.75 -0.92
N ILE A 81 12.49 -19.48 -1.13
CA ILE A 81 13.32 -19.02 -2.24
C ILE A 81 14.55 -18.36 -1.65
N THR A 82 15.72 -18.90 -1.98
CA THR A 82 17.00 -18.30 -1.62
C THR A 82 17.52 -17.48 -2.80
N ASN A 83 17.77 -16.20 -2.57
CA ASN A 83 18.35 -15.32 -3.59
C ASN A 83 19.85 -15.61 -3.79
N GLN A 84 20.46 -15.00 -4.82
CA GLN A 84 21.88 -15.16 -5.13
C GLN A 84 22.82 -14.72 -3.99
N ASN A 85 22.32 -13.88 -3.06
CA ASN A 85 23.06 -13.39 -1.91
C ASN A 85 22.89 -14.30 -0.67
N GLY A 86 22.24 -15.46 -0.81
CA GLY A 86 22.02 -16.42 0.27
C GLY A 86 20.88 -16.05 1.23
N THR A 87 20.10 -15.00 0.96
CA THR A 87 18.92 -14.66 1.77
C THR A 87 17.74 -15.50 1.35
N THR A 88 17.15 -16.22 2.30
CA THR A 88 15.96 -17.04 2.10
C THR A 88 14.69 -16.29 2.47
N THR A 89 13.69 -16.34 1.59
CA THR A 89 12.36 -15.74 1.78
C THR A 89 11.28 -16.80 1.61
N LYS A 90 10.30 -16.82 2.51
CA LYS A 90 9.11 -17.67 2.39
C LYS A 90 8.17 -17.09 1.34
N LEU A 91 7.65 -17.96 0.48
CA LEU A 91 6.69 -17.64 -0.56
C LEU A 91 5.47 -18.53 -0.39
N ASN A 92 4.28 -17.92 -0.40
CA ASN A 92 3.03 -18.63 -0.51
C ASN A 92 2.19 -18.01 -1.63
N VAL A 93 1.59 -18.86 -2.46
CA VAL A 93 0.71 -18.44 -3.55
C VAL A 93 -0.72 -18.48 -3.03
N ILE A 94 -1.47 -17.40 -3.23
CA ILE A 94 -2.91 -17.37 -2.97
C ILE A 94 -3.66 -17.10 -4.28
N ALA A 95 -4.88 -17.64 -4.38
CA ALA A 95 -5.78 -17.38 -5.49
C ALA A 95 -6.95 -16.55 -5.00
N LEU A 96 -7.27 -15.47 -5.73
CA LEU A 96 -8.41 -14.62 -5.50
C LEU A 96 -9.39 -14.76 -6.67
N GLU A 97 -10.68 -14.77 -6.35
CA GLU A 97 -11.78 -14.62 -7.30
C GLU A 97 -11.66 -13.24 -7.99
N ALA A 98 -11.82 -13.19 -9.32
CA ALA A 98 -11.46 -12.03 -10.15
C ALA A 98 -12.67 -11.30 -10.79
N GLU A 99 -13.82 -11.97 -10.85
CA GLU A 99 -15.06 -11.60 -11.54
C GLU A 99 -16.22 -11.76 -10.53
N GLY A 100 -16.26 -10.86 -9.54
CA GLY A 100 -17.18 -10.92 -8.38
C GLY A 100 -18.63 -11.28 -8.70
#